data_AF-A0A6P0ZW52-F1
#
_entry.id   AF-A0A6P0ZW52-F1
#
_cell.length_a   1.000
_cell.length_b   1.000
_cell.length_c   1.000
_cell.angle_alpha   90.00
_cell.angle_beta   90.00
_cell.angle_gamma   90.00
#
_symmetry.space_group_name_H-M   'P 1'
#
loop_
_entity.id
_entity.type
_entity.pdbx_description
1 polymer ?
#
loop_
_entity_poly.entity_id
_entity_poly.type
_entity_poly.pdbx_seq_one_letter_code
_entity_poly.pdbx_strand_id
1 'polypeptide(L)'
;MGDREFCSVKLADWLRNKSVQFCLRLRKDEFVELENGIWRELNALGLKPGLSLFLKGVKVTKSHKIAGFNIAGKWKRKLQGCSPKEGWFILTSLDNLTEAIRTYKKRFDIE
;
A
#
# COMPACT_ATOMS: atom_id res chain seq x y z
N MET A 1 11.31 6.68 2.49
CA MET A 1 10.32 6.36 1.44
C MET A 1 11.02 5.51 0.39
N GLY A 2 10.46 4.36 -0.01
CA GLY A 2 11.11 3.39 -0.90
C GLY A 2 10.30 3.16 -2.19
N ASP A 3 10.99 2.86 -3.28
CA ASP A 3 10.41 2.64 -4.62
C ASP A 3 9.97 1.18 -4.84
N ARG A 4 9.30 0.91 -5.97
CA ARG A 4 8.70 -0.38 -6.36
C ARG A 4 9.70 -1.54 -6.35
N GLU A 5 11.00 -1.26 -6.42
CA GLU A 5 12.11 -2.21 -6.39
C GLU A 5 12.54 -2.62 -4.97
N PHE A 6 12.19 -1.84 -3.94
CA PHE A 6 12.55 -2.07 -2.55
C PHE A 6 11.38 -2.57 -1.70
N CYS A 7 10.34 -3.10 -2.33
CA CYS A 7 9.15 -3.66 -1.67
C CYS A 7 9.40 -5.04 -1.04
N SER A 8 10.55 -5.20 -0.40
CA SER A 8 10.82 -6.35 0.45
C SER A 8 10.08 -6.14 1.78
N VAL A 9 9.18 -7.05 2.12
CA VAL A 9 8.49 -7.04 3.43
C VAL A 9 9.50 -7.05 4.59
N LYS A 10 10.72 -7.58 4.36
CA LYS A 10 11.84 -7.49 5.31
C LYS A 10 12.26 -6.06 5.61
N LEU A 11 12.24 -5.16 4.62
CA LEU A 11 12.56 -3.74 4.82
C LEU A 11 11.46 -3.07 5.65
N ALA A 12 10.19 -3.37 5.36
CA ALA A 12 9.06 -2.88 6.13
C ALA A 12 9.15 -3.33 7.59
N ASP A 13 9.50 -4.60 7.83
CA ASP A 13 9.70 -5.15 9.17
C ASP A 13 10.90 -4.53 9.89
N TRP A 14 12.02 -4.34 9.20
CA TRP A 14 13.18 -3.66 9.76
C TRP A 14 12.88 -2.20 10.14
N LEU A 15 12.17 -1.46 9.28
CA LEU A 15 11.74 -0.08 9.56
C LEU A 15 10.77 -0.02 10.74
N ARG A 16 9.87 -1.02 10.85
CA ARG A 16 8.97 -1.16 11.99
C ARG A 16 9.73 -1.42 13.29
N ASN A 17 10.73 -2.30 13.28
CA ASN A 17 11.59 -2.56 14.44
C ASN A 17 12.36 -1.31 14.89
N LYS A 18 12.67 -0.41 13.96
CA LYS A 18 13.25 0.90 14.26
C LYS A 18 12.24 1.95 14.73
N SER A 19 10.95 1.61 14.83
CA SER A 19 9.84 2.52 15.16
C SER A 19 9.76 3.73 14.21
N VAL A 20 10.16 3.54 12.95
CA VAL A 20 10.16 4.60 11.94
C VAL A 20 8.88 4.53 11.11
N GLN A 21 8.26 5.69 10.90
CA GLN A 21 7.12 5.80 9.98
C GLN A 21 7.59 5.66 8.53
N PHE A 22 6.95 4.79 7.77
CA PHE A 22 7.34 4.55 6.38
C PHE A 22 6.14 4.42 5.45
N CYS A 23 6.39 4.67 4.17
CA CYS A 23 5.45 4.43 3.07
C CYS A 23 6.22 3.75 1.93
N LEU A 24 5.77 2.58 1.51
CA LEU A 24 6.35 1.74 0.45
C LEU A 24 5.27 1.37 -0.56
N ARG A 25 5.56 1.47 -1.86
CA ARG A 25 4.56 1.24 -2.92
C ARG A 25 4.47 -0.23 -3.33
N LEU A 26 3.39 -0.92 -2.96
CA LEU A 26 3.14 -2.30 -3.38
C LEU A 26 2.73 -2.41 -4.85
N ARG A 27 3.04 -3.56 -5.46
CA ARG A 27 2.48 -3.96 -6.76
C ARG A 27 1.04 -4.44 -6.56
N LYS A 28 0.19 -4.28 -7.58
CA LYS A 28 -1.22 -4.74 -7.53
C LYS A 28 -1.36 -6.26 -7.41
N ASP A 29 -0.34 -7.00 -7.84
CA ASP A 29 -0.29 -8.45 -7.82
C ASP A 29 0.20 -9.02 -6.48
N GLU A 30 0.47 -8.16 -5.49
CA GLU A 30 0.84 -8.60 -4.15
C GLU A 30 -0.38 -9.15 -3.39
N PHE A 31 -0.13 -10.15 -2.55
CA PHE A 31 -1.15 -10.80 -1.72
C PHE A 31 -1.15 -10.21 -0.31
N VAL A 32 -2.36 -9.99 0.20
CA VAL A 32 -2.61 -9.52 1.56
C VAL A 32 -3.60 -10.44 2.25
N GLU A 33 -3.37 -10.68 3.52
CA GLU A 33 -4.30 -11.41 4.38
C GLU A 33 -5.25 -10.41 5.03
N LEU A 34 -6.54 -10.52 4.67
CA LEU A 34 -7.59 -9.68 5.24
C LEU A 34 -8.11 -10.24 6.57
N GLU A 35 -8.24 -11.57 6.62
CA GLU A 35 -8.72 -12.34 7.78
C GLU A 35 -7.82 -13.57 7.92
N ASN A 36 -7.72 -14.15 9.12
CA ASN A 36 -6.86 -15.30 9.38
C ASN A 36 -7.05 -16.42 8.34
N GLY A 37 -6.06 -16.63 7.46
CA GLY A 37 -6.10 -17.62 6.39
C GLY A 37 -6.71 -17.17 5.06
N ILE A 38 -7.37 -16.01 5.00
CA ILE A 38 -7.98 -15.46 3.77
C ILE A 38 -7.01 -14.50 3.09
N TRP A 39 -6.26 -15.05 2.15
CA TRP A 39 -5.36 -14.29 1.28
C TRP A 39 -6.08 -13.82 0.04
N ARG A 40 -6.06 -12.51 -0.21
CA ARG A 40 -6.55 -11.90 -1.45
C ARG A 40 -5.47 -11.06 -2.10
N GLU A 41 -5.47 -11.05 -3.43
CA GLU A 41 -4.63 -10.12 -4.19
C GLU A 41 -5.14 -8.70 -4.03
N LEU A 42 -4.24 -7.73 -4.01
CA LEU A 42 -4.60 -6.32 -3.96
C LEU A 42 -5.48 -5.91 -5.16
N ASN A 43 -5.20 -6.46 -6.34
CA ASN A 43 -6.02 -6.28 -7.54
C ASN A 43 -7.46 -6.82 -7.36
N ALA A 44 -7.62 -7.91 -6.61
CA ALA A 44 -8.92 -8.52 -6.32
C ALA A 44 -9.72 -7.76 -5.23
N LEU A 45 -9.14 -6.76 -4.57
CA LEU A 45 -9.83 -5.91 -3.60
C LEU A 45 -10.85 -4.94 -4.23
N GLY A 46 -10.94 -4.91 -5.57
CA GLY A 46 -11.93 -4.09 -6.26
C GLY A 46 -11.62 -2.59 -6.24
N LEU A 47 -10.34 -2.22 -6.07
CA LEU A 47 -9.92 -0.82 -6.22
C LEU A 47 -10.24 -0.39 -7.67
N LYS A 48 -11.06 0.64 -7.82
CA LYS A 48 -11.49 1.20 -9.12
C LYS A 48 -11.15 2.70 -9.18
N PRO A 49 -11.04 3.29 -10.39
CA PRO A 49 -10.82 4.73 -10.53
C PRO A 49 -11.82 5.56 -9.73
N GLY A 50 -11.34 6.40 -8.82
CA GLY A 50 -12.16 7.23 -7.94
C GLY A 50 -12.38 6.65 -6.52
N LEU A 51 -12.01 5.39 -6.28
CA LEU A 51 -12.07 4.77 -4.97
C LEU A 51 -10.74 4.91 -4.22
N SER A 52 -10.87 4.97 -2.90
CA SER A 52 -9.76 4.82 -1.96
C SER A 52 -10.10 3.74 -0.95
N LEU A 53 -9.10 3.01 -0.50
CA LEU A 53 -9.25 1.84 0.36
C LEU A 53 -8.21 1.95 1.48
N PHE A 54 -8.56 1.54 2.70
CA PHE A 54 -7.60 1.49 3.79
C PHE A 54 -7.80 0.23 4.60
N LEU A 55 -6.75 -0.59 4.69
CA LEU A 55 -6.73 -1.81 5.47
C LEU A 55 -5.78 -1.61 6.64
N LYS A 56 -6.23 -1.94 7.84
CA LYS A 56 -5.42 -1.85 9.05
C LYS A 56 -5.03 -3.25 9.53
N GLY A 57 -3.81 -3.39 10.02
CA GLY A 57 -3.35 -4.63 10.68
C GLY A 57 -3.29 -5.86 9.77
N VAL A 58 -3.19 -5.67 8.46
CA VAL A 58 -3.14 -6.78 7.50
C VAL A 58 -1.76 -7.44 7.47
N LYS A 59 -1.74 -8.73 7.12
CA LYS A 59 -0.47 -9.42 6.83
C LYS A 59 -0.15 -9.29 5.35
N VAL A 60 1.12 -9.08 5.03
CA VAL A 60 1.56 -8.83 3.65
C VAL A 60 2.50 -9.92 3.19
N THR A 61 2.24 -10.43 1.98
CA THR A 61 2.90 -11.58 1.32
C THR A 61 2.73 -12.94 2.01
N LYS A 62 2.48 -13.98 1.18
CA LYS A 62 2.41 -15.37 1.63
C LYS A 62 3.75 -15.91 2.14
N SER A 63 4.87 -15.36 1.65
CA SER A 63 6.22 -15.88 1.89
C SER A 63 6.76 -15.54 3.28
N HIS A 64 6.54 -14.32 3.75
CA HIS A 64 7.07 -13.88 5.07
C HIS A 64 5.99 -13.71 6.13
N LYS A 65 4.69 -13.64 5.74
CA LYS A 65 3.53 -13.57 6.64
C LYS A 65 3.67 -12.53 7.77
N ILE A 66 4.31 -11.40 7.48
CA ILE A 66 4.56 -10.37 8.48
C ILE A 66 3.27 -9.58 8.70
N ALA A 67 2.81 -9.57 9.95
CA ALA A 67 1.54 -8.99 10.38
C ALA A 67 1.70 -7.59 10.97
N GLY A 68 0.60 -6.83 10.97
CA GLY A 68 0.53 -5.55 11.66
C GLY A 68 0.95 -4.35 10.82
N PHE A 69 0.81 -4.44 9.50
CA PHE A 69 0.97 -3.29 8.62
C PHE A 69 -0.38 -2.75 8.14
N ASN A 70 -0.38 -1.49 7.75
CA ASN A 70 -1.55 -0.84 7.17
C ASN A 70 -1.32 -0.67 5.66
N ILE A 71 -2.38 -0.78 4.87
CA ILE A 71 -2.34 -0.62 3.42
C ILE A 71 -3.31 0.48 3.01
N ALA A 72 -2.77 1.50 2.35
CA ALA A 72 -3.50 2.57 1.71
C ALA A 72 -3.62 2.31 0.20
N GLY A 73 -4.83 2.12 -0.28
CA GLY A 73 -5.20 2.07 -1.68
C GLY A 73 -5.76 3.41 -2.15
N LYS A 74 -5.31 3.93 -3.28
CA LYS A 74 -5.93 5.09 -3.93
C LYS A 74 -5.83 4.99 -5.43
N TRP A 75 -6.96 5.12 -6.11
CA TRP A 75 -6.98 5.25 -7.56
C TRP A 75 -7.57 6.61 -7.94
N LYS A 76 -6.76 7.46 -8.56
CA LYS A 76 -7.25 8.76 -9.07
C LYS A 76 -8.37 8.53 -10.08
N ARG A 77 -9.49 9.25 -9.92
CA ARG A 77 -10.61 9.18 -10.87
C ARG A 77 -10.13 9.57 -12.27
N LYS A 78 -10.73 8.97 -13.29
CA LYS A 78 -10.49 9.35 -14.69
C LYS A 78 -10.98 10.78 -14.90
N LEU A 79 -10.10 11.69 -15.29
CA LEU A 79 -10.42 13.08 -15.61
C LEU A 79 -9.99 13.32 -17.05
N GLN A 80 -10.93 13.75 -17.90
CA GLN A 80 -10.67 14.06 -19.31
C GLN A 80 -9.90 12.96 -20.08
N GLY A 81 -10.32 11.69 -19.96
CA GLY A 81 -9.70 10.58 -20.71
C GLY A 81 -8.36 10.08 -20.15
N CYS A 82 -7.63 10.89 -19.40
CA CYS A 82 -6.35 10.53 -18.77
C CYS A 82 -6.57 9.96 -17.36
N SER A 83 -6.44 8.64 -17.21
CA SER A 83 -6.34 7.99 -15.90
C SER A 83 -4.98 7.31 -15.76
N PRO A 84 -4.39 7.29 -14.55
CA PRO A 84 -3.30 6.37 -14.27
C PRO A 84 -3.81 4.95 -14.55
N LYS A 85 -3.02 4.19 -15.33
CA LYS A 85 -3.35 2.81 -15.74
C LYS A 85 -3.55 1.88 -14.54
N GLU A 86 -3.03 2.25 -13.37
CA GLU A 86 -3.01 1.42 -12.16
C GLU A 86 -3.32 2.27 -10.91
N GLY A 87 -4.06 1.68 -9.97
CA GLY A 87 -4.21 2.22 -8.63
C GLY A 87 -2.91 2.15 -7.82
N TRP A 88 -2.76 3.03 -6.85
CA TRP A 88 -1.64 3.00 -5.91
C TRP A 88 -2.01 2.17 -4.70
N PHE A 89 -1.19 1.19 -4.38
CA PHE A 89 -1.22 0.48 -3.11
C PHE A 89 0.04 0.83 -2.33
N ILE A 90 -0.12 1.27 -1.11
CA ILE A 90 0.96 1.79 -0.28
C ILE A 90 0.92 1.05 1.05
N LEU A 91 1.98 0.30 1.33
CA LEU A 91 2.25 -0.26 2.64
C LEU A 91 2.77 0.84 3.56
N THR A 92 2.18 0.97 4.72
CA THR A 92 2.50 2.03 5.67
C THR A 92 2.35 1.55 7.10
N SER A 93 3.14 2.13 8.00
CA SER A 93 2.95 2.01 9.45
C SER A 93 2.03 3.09 10.03
N LEU A 94 1.53 4.01 9.19
CA LEU A 94 0.62 5.09 9.60
C LEU A 94 -0.81 4.57 9.82
N ASP A 95 -1.50 5.12 10.82
CA ASP A 95 -2.87 4.72 11.18
C ASP A 95 -3.98 5.38 10.36
N ASN A 96 -3.62 6.26 9.41
CA ASN A 96 -4.57 7.06 8.64
C ASN A 96 -4.27 7.03 7.14
N LEU A 97 -5.29 6.73 6.35
CA LEU A 97 -5.27 6.77 4.88
C LEU A 97 -4.81 8.13 4.36
N THR A 98 -5.36 9.22 4.89
CA THR A 98 -5.09 10.59 4.42
C THR A 98 -3.62 10.95 4.65
N GLU A 99 -3.08 10.62 5.82
CA GLU A 99 -1.67 10.83 6.15
C GLU A 99 -0.74 10.02 5.24
N ALA A 100 -1.06 8.74 5.01
CA ALA A 100 -0.29 7.87 4.14
C ALA A 100 -0.27 8.36 2.69
N ILE A 101 -1.44 8.73 2.16
CA ILE A 101 -1.57 9.28 0.82
C ILE A 101 -0.88 10.64 0.71
N ARG A 102 -1.00 11.52 1.71
CA ARG A 102 -0.36 12.84 1.71
C ARG A 102 1.16 12.70 1.73
N THR A 103 1.69 11.83 2.58
CA THR A 103 3.13 11.54 2.69
C THR A 103 3.66 10.94 1.39
N TYR A 104 2.93 10.00 0.79
CA TYR A 104 3.30 9.43 -0.50
C TYR A 104 3.21 10.45 -1.63
N LYS A 105 2.17 11.29 -1.66
CA LYS A 105 1.99 12.35 -2.66
C LYS A 105 3.13 13.37 -2.62
N LYS A 106 3.62 13.74 -1.42
CA LYS A 106 4.78 14.63 -1.28
C LYS A 106 6.01 14.12 -2.04
N ARG A 107 6.23 12.81 -2.15
CA ARG A 107 7.31 12.24 -2.98
C ARG A 107 7.05 12.42 -4.48
N PHE A 108 5.81 12.29 -4.90
CA PHE A 108 5.40 12.36 -6.31
C PHE A 108 5.27 13.81 -6.83
N ASP A 109 5.04 14.78 -5.94
CA ASP A 109 5.07 16.21 -6.27
C ASP A 109 6.51 16.79 -6.30
N ILE A 110 7.54 16.00 -5.93
CA ILE A 110 8.97 16.37 -6.05
C ILE A 110 9.56 15.77 -7.34
N GLU A 111 8.78 15.78 -8.42
CA GLU A 111 9.21 15.34 -9.77
C GLU A 111 9.02 16.48 -10.77
#